data_AF-W8CTZ9-F1
#
_entry.id   AF-W8CTZ9-F1
#
_cell.length_a   1.000
_cell.length_b   1.000
_cell.length_c   1.000
_cell.angle_alpha   90.00
_cell.angle_beta   90.00
_cell.angle_gamma   90.00
#
_symmetry.space_group_name_H-M   'P 1'
#
loop_
_entity.id
_entity.type
_entity.pdbx_description
1 polymer ?
#
loop_
_entity_poly.entity_id
_entity_poly.type
_entity_poly.pdbx_seq_one_letter_code
_entity_poly.pdbx_strand_id
1 'polypeptide(L)' 'MGIKFHDFRDDRQTFDRGEWQATIDMNKWLEDKNIDVISVETIFEVSGSMASTSSRFEAIRLWYKEVSPTI' A
#
# COMPACT_ATOMS: atom_id res chain seq x y z
N MET A 1 -10.24 14.39 14.05
CA MET A 1 -9.68 13.08 13.63
C MET A 1 -8.49 13.34 12.72
N GLY A 2 -7.30 12.85 13.07
CA GLY A 2 -6.08 13.06 12.31
C GLY A 2 -5.98 12.13 11.09
N ILE A 3 -5.15 12.49 10.11
CA ILE A 3 -4.78 11.61 9.00
C ILE A 3 -3.87 10.51 9.55
N LYS A 4 -4.16 9.27 9.18
CA LYS A 4 -3.40 8.06 9.54
C LYS A 4 -2.77 7.44 8.29
N PHE A 5 -1.84 6.52 8.51
CA PHE A 5 -1.03 5.88 7.49
C PHE A 5 -0.96 4.36 7.71
N HIS A 6 -1.02 3.58 6.63
CA HIS A 6 -0.75 2.15 6.62
C HIS A 6 0.12 1.79 5.41
N ASP A 7 1.06 0.86 5.61
CA ASP A 7 2.03 0.44 4.58
C ASP A 7 1.85 -1.06 4.29
N PHE A 8 1.40 -1.38 3.09
CA PHE A 8 1.33 -2.74 2.54
C PHE A 8 2.61 -2.99 1.74
N ARG A 9 3.72 -3.07 2.46
CA ARG A 9 5.05 -3.33 1.90
C ARG A 9 5.23 -4.80 1.61
N ASP A 10 5.98 -5.10 0.55
CA ASP A 10 6.47 -6.46 0.30
C ASP A 10 7.48 -6.85 1.39
N ASP A 11 7.04 -7.65 2.37
CA ASP A 11 7.92 -8.22 3.36
C ASP A 11 8.68 -9.39 2.71
N ARG A 12 9.88 -9.06 2.22
CA ARG A 12 10.83 -9.95 1.50
C ARG A 12 11.18 -11.29 2.20
N GLN A 13 10.54 -11.64 3.32
CA GLN A 13 10.53 -12.97 3.92
C GLN A 13 9.77 -13.99 3.07
N THR A 14 8.76 -13.56 2.30
CA THR A 14 8.16 -14.38 1.24
C THR A 14 8.50 -13.75 -0.09
N PHE A 15 9.51 -14.30 -0.77
CA PHE A 15 9.81 -13.97 -2.16
C PHE A 15 8.50 -13.91 -2.97
N ASP A 16 8.24 -12.77 -3.60
CA ASP A 16 7.26 -12.63 -4.70
C ASP A 16 5.77 -12.49 -4.32
N ARG A 17 5.43 -11.70 -3.28
CA ARG A 17 4.01 -11.31 -3.10
C ARG A 17 3.55 -10.31 -4.17
N GLY A 18 4.43 -9.41 -4.63
CA GLY A 18 4.16 -8.49 -5.74
C GLY A 18 2.99 -7.51 -5.49
N GLU A 19 2.72 -6.66 -6.49
CA GLU A 19 1.66 -5.65 -6.42
C GLU A 19 0.27 -6.26 -6.18
N TRP A 20 0.02 -7.43 -6.78
CA TRP A 20 -1.26 -8.11 -6.71
C TRP A 20 -1.62 -8.55 -5.29
N GLN A 21 -0.69 -9.21 -4.58
CA GLN A 21 -0.97 -9.68 -3.22
C GLN A 21 -1.09 -8.50 -2.25
N ALA A 22 -0.25 -7.47 -2.38
CA ALA A 22 -0.35 -6.25 -1.59
C ALA A 22 -1.72 -5.57 -1.78
N THR A 23 -2.26 -5.59 -3.00
CA THR A 23 -3.60 -5.07 -3.31
C THR A 23 -4.70 -5.89 -2.62
N ILE A 24 -4.59 -7.22 -2.63
CA ILE A 24 -5.54 -8.11 -1.92
C ILE A 24 -5.49 -7.85 -0.42
N ASP A 25 -4.30 -7.75 0.15
CA ASP A 25 -4.11 -7.53 1.58
C ASP A 25 -4.66 -6.16 2.00
N MET A 26 -4.47 -5.13 1.17
CA MET A 26 -5.11 -3.82 1.35
C MET A 26 -6.63 -3.93 1.33
N ASN A 27 -7.22 -4.56 0.33
CA ASN A 27 -8.68 -4.66 0.21
C ASN A 27 -9.29 -5.40 1.40
N LYS A 28 -8.71 -6.52 1.84
CA LYS A 28 -9.15 -7.23 3.05
C LYS A 28 -9.05 -6.36 4.29
N TRP A 29 -7.97 -5.60 4.43
CA TRP A 29 -7.81 -4.69 5.56
C TRP A 29 -8.86 -3.56 5.53
N LEU A 30 -9.22 -3.05 4.34
CA LEU A 30 -10.24 -2.01 4.18
C LEU A 30 -11.66 -2.51 4.52
N GLU A 31 -11.99 -3.76 4.19
CA GLU A 31 -13.31 -4.36 4.48
C GLU A 31 -13.66 -4.32 5.98
N ASP A 32 -12.66 -4.42 6.86
CA ASP A 32 -12.84 -4.44 8.31
C ASP A 32 -12.75 -3.04 8.97
N LYS A 33 -12.69 -1.96 8.18
CA LYS A 33 -12.37 -0.61 8.69
C LYS A 33 -13.46 0.41 8.35
N ASN A 34 -13.89 1.15 9.38
CA ASN A 34 -14.72 2.34 9.19
C ASN A 34 -13.84 3.58 8.98
N ILE A 35 -13.34 3.74 7.76
CA ILE A 35 -12.40 4.80 7.39
C ILE A 35 -12.79 5.48 6.09
N ASP A 36 -12.40 6.75 5.96
CA ASP A 36 -12.37 7.47 4.69
C ASP A 36 -10.97 7.38 4.11
N VAL A 37 -10.83 6.75 2.95
CA VAL A 37 -9.57 6.68 2.21
C VAL A 37 -9.30 8.05 1.57
N ILE A 38 -8.11 8.59 1.83
CA ILE A 38 -7.66 9.88 1.28
C ILE A 38 -6.78 9.68 0.05
N SER A 39 -5.81 8.77 0.14
CA SER A 39 -4.84 8.51 -0.94
C SER A 39 -4.35 7.07 -0.86
N VAL A 40 -4.12 6.49 -2.04
CA VAL A 40 -3.43 5.21 -2.23
C VAL A 40 -2.27 5.48 -3.19
N GLU A 41 -1.06 5.12 -2.79
CA GLU A 41 0.15 5.30 -3.60
C GLU A 41 0.86 3.95 -3.80
N THR A 42 1.19 3.65 -5.06
CA THR A 42 2.03 2.49 -5.41
C THR A 42 3.48 2.94 -5.51
N ILE A 43 4.35 2.34 -4.70
CA ILE A 43 5.77 2.66 -4.64
C ILE A 43 6.56 1.58 -5.39
N PHE A 44 7.39 2.04 -6.33
CA PHE A 44 8.36 1.21 -7.03
C PHE A 44 9.76 1.67 -6.67
N GLU A 45 10.65 0.73 -6.37
CA GLU A 45 12.07 1.01 -6.35
C GLU A 45 12.62 0.88 -7.77
N VAL A 46 13.21 1.97 -8.26
CA VAL A 46 13.82 2.04 -9.58
C VAL A 46 15.33 2.07 -9.40
N SER A 47 16.01 1.14 -10.06
CA SER A 47 17.47 1.07 -10.08
C SER A 47 17.96 0.92 -11.51
N GLY A 48 19.11 1.50 -11.84
CA GLY A 48 19.60 1.42 -13.21
C GLY A 48 20.79 2.29 -13.49
N SER A 49 21.28 2.17 -14.72
CA SER A 49 22.32 3.02 -15.31
C SER A 49 21.76 3.72 -16.54
N MET A 50 22.58 4.54 -17.21
CA MET A 50 22.22 5.14 -18.49
C MET A 50 21.84 4.13 -19.59
N ALA A 51 22.28 2.87 -19.49
CA ALA A 51 22.04 1.84 -20.51
C ALA A 51 20.86 0.90 -20.20
N SER A 52 20.40 0.84 -18.95
CA SER A 52 19.33 -0.08 -18.54
C SER A 52 18.73 0.32 -17.19
N THR A 53 17.41 0.26 -17.09
CA THR A 53 16.63 0.48 -15.87
C THR A 53 15.81 -0.76 -15.54
N SER A 54 15.71 -1.07 -14.25
CA SER A 54 14.78 -2.04 -13.68
C SER A 54 13.92 -1.34 -12.63
N SER A 55 12.66 -1.72 -12.56
CA SER A 55 11.74 -1.33 -11.49
C SER A 55 11.29 -2.60 -10.77
N ARG A 56 11.21 -2.50 -9.44
CA ARG A 56 10.57 -3.51 -8.59
C ARG A 56 9.47 -2.85 -7.78
N PHE A 57 8.36 -3.56 -7.62
CA PHE A 57 7.34 -3.17 -6.66
C PHE A 57 7.95 -3.18 -5.25
N GLU A 58 7.63 -2.17 -4.45
CA GLU A 58 8.11 -2.06 -3.07
C GLU A 58 6.92 -2.05 -2.10
N ALA A 59 5.87 -1.25 -2.35
CA ALA A 59 4.73 -1.13 -1.44
C ALA A 59 3.48 -0.52 -2.06
N ILE A 60 2.32 -0.77 -1.44
CA ILE A 60 1.15 0.10 -1.52
C ILE A 60 1.02 0.87 -0.20
N ARG A 61 0.89 2.18 -0.26
CA ARG A 61 0.75 3.07 0.89
C ARG A 61 -0.64 3.67 0.92
N LEU A 62 -1.24 3.69 2.10
CA LEU A 62 -2.61 4.15 2.32
C LEU A 62 -2.63 5.27 3.36
N TRP A 63 -3.25 6.41 3.00
CA TRP A 63 -3.59 7.48 3.93
C TRP A 63 -5.10 7.54 4.11
N TYR A 64 -5.54 7.64 5.35
CA TYR A 64 -6.95 7.56 5.69
C TYR A 64 -7.32 8.38 6.92
N LYS A 65 -8.61 8.60 7.15
CA LYS A 65 -9.16 9.10 8.42
C LYS A 65 -10.12 8.06 8.97
N GLU A 66 -10.13 7.89 10.29
CA GLU A 66 -11.21 7.14 10.92
C GLU A 66 -12.50 7.93 10.87
N VAL A 67 -13.60 7.23 10.60
CA VAL A 67 -14.94 7.79 10.64
C VAL A 67 -15.61 7.30 11.92
N SER A 68 -16.30 8.18 12.62
CA SER A 68 -17.19 7.73 13.70
C SER A 68 -18.30 6.89 13.09
N PRO A 69 -18.78 5.84 13.77
CA PRO A 69 -20.03 5.19 13.37
C PRO A 69 -21.12 6.26 13.32
N THR A 70 -21.81 6.38 12.19
CA THR A 70 -23.01 7.20 12.10
C THR A 70 -24.07 6.49 12.95
N ILE A 71 -24.43 7.10 14.08
CA ILE A 71 -25.47 6.61 15.01
C ILE A 71 -26.82 6.73 14.34
#